data_AF-A0A7N5KFL3-F1
#
_entry.id   AF-A0A7N5KFL3-F1
#
_cell.length_a   1.000
_cell.length_b   1.000
_cell.length_c   1.000
_cell.angle_alpha   90.00
_cell.angle_beta   90.00
_cell.angle_gamma   90.00
#
_symmetry.space_group_name_H-M   'P 1'
#
loop_
_entity.id
_entity.type
_entity.pdbx_description
1 polymer ?
#
loop_
_entity_poly.entity_id
_entity_poly.type
_entity_poly.pdbx_seq_one_letter_code
_entity_poly.pdbx_strand_id
1 'polypeptide(L)'
;MPPRLRKTRKLWGHGSRGHGGIGKHQKHPGGRGHAGGTHHHRVNFDKYHPDYFGKQTRENATKSKPGAALIIDGVQSGYYKVLGKGKLPKQPVILKAKFFSRRAEEKIKGVGGAPAF
;
A
#
# COMPACT_ATOMS: atom_id res chain seq x y z
N MET A 1 -5.77 32.56 12.62
CA MET A 1 -7.05 32.83 13.33
C MET A 1 -6.81 33.77 14.50
N PRO A 2 -7.53 34.91 14.59
CA PRO A 2 -7.33 35.89 15.65
C PRO A 2 -7.70 35.32 17.03
N PRO A 3 -7.00 35.68 18.12
CA PRO A 3 -7.23 35.13 19.46
C PRO A 3 -8.67 35.28 19.98
N ARG A 4 -9.35 36.36 19.59
CA ARG A 4 -10.73 36.67 20.02
C ARG A 4 -11.79 35.65 19.56
N LEU A 5 -11.52 34.93 18.47
CA LEU A 5 -12.46 33.94 17.92
C LEU A 5 -12.15 32.50 18.40
N ARG A 6 -11.12 32.31 19.23
CA ARG A 6 -10.74 30.98 19.71
C ARG A 6 -11.70 30.48 20.79
N LYS A 7 -11.97 29.17 20.77
CA LYS A 7 -12.78 28.49 21.80
C LYS A 7 -12.25 28.73 23.22
N THR A 8 -10.94 28.92 23.36
CA THR A 8 -10.28 29.21 24.65
C THR A 8 -10.85 30.44 25.36
N ARG A 9 -11.23 31.49 24.62
CA ARG A 9 -11.84 32.69 25.21
C ARG A 9 -13.25 32.43 25.73
N LYS A 10 -14.01 31.56 25.05
CA LYS A 10 -15.37 31.17 25.47
C LYS A 10 -15.37 30.23 26.67
N LEU A 11 -14.30 29.46 26.86
CA LEU A 11 -14.18 28.48 27.96
C LEU A 11 -13.50 29.06 29.21
N TRP A 12 -13.20 30.36 29.25
CA TRP A 12 -12.63 30.98 30.44
C TRP A 12 -13.70 31.00 31.56
N GLY A 13 -13.31 30.70 32.80
CA GLY A 13 -14.23 30.49 33.91
C GLY A 13 -14.77 29.06 34.05
N HIS A 14 -14.65 28.22 33.01
CA HIS A 14 -15.01 26.80 33.10
C HIS A 14 -13.87 25.98 33.74
N GLY A 15 -14.17 25.21 34.78
CA GLY A 15 -13.15 24.53 35.60
C GLY A 15 -12.21 23.57 34.85
N SER A 16 -12.72 22.79 33.89
CA SER A 16 -11.92 21.78 33.16
C SER A 16 -11.44 22.24 31.77
N ARG A 17 -11.76 23.48 31.36
CA ARG A 17 -11.60 23.98 29.99
C ARG A 17 -12.15 23.02 28.91
N GLY A 18 -13.21 22.29 29.24
CA GLY A 18 -13.90 21.39 28.31
C GLY A 18 -13.29 19.98 28.17
N HIS A 19 -12.39 19.58 29.06
CA HIS A 19 -11.81 18.22 29.07
C HIS A 19 -12.44 17.26 30.10
N GLY A 20 -13.52 17.68 30.75
CA GLY A 20 -14.23 16.89 31.76
C GLY A 20 -13.48 16.80 33.09
N GLY A 21 -14.18 16.39 34.16
CA GLY A 21 -13.62 16.28 35.51
C GLY A 21 -12.84 14.99 35.76
N ILE A 22 -13.29 13.87 35.18
CA ILE A 22 -12.79 12.52 35.48
C ILE A 22 -11.57 12.18 34.59
N GLY A 23 -11.75 12.16 33.27
CA GLY A 23 -10.68 11.77 32.33
C GLY A 23 -9.49 12.74 32.29
N LYS A 24 -9.77 14.04 32.44
CA LYS A 24 -8.81 15.18 32.41
C LYS A 24 -7.97 15.22 31.13
N HIS A 25 -7.31 16.36 30.89
CA HIS A 25 -6.36 16.48 29.78
C HIS A 25 -5.00 15.94 30.19
N GLN A 26 -4.62 14.77 29.65
CA GLN A 26 -3.32 14.14 29.86
C GLN A 26 -2.39 14.39 28.66
N LYS A 27 -1.08 14.18 28.84
CA LYS A 27 -0.09 14.48 27.78
C LYS A 27 -0.23 13.55 26.57
N HIS A 28 -0.23 12.23 26.76
CA HIS A 28 -0.32 11.24 25.66
C HIS A 28 -0.91 9.88 26.10
N PRO A 29 -2.24 9.76 26.33
CA PRO A 29 -2.84 8.53 26.85
C PRO A 29 -2.92 7.32 25.88
N GLY A 30 -2.39 7.43 24.66
CA GLY A 30 -2.38 6.33 23.67
C GLY A 30 -1.06 6.23 22.89
N GLY A 31 -0.01 6.89 23.38
CA GLY A 31 1.25 7.07 22.65
C GLY A 31 1.29 8.34 21.80
N ARG A 32 2.35 8.49 21.01
CA ARG A 32 2.59 9.66 20.14
C ARG A 32 2.50 9.26 18.67
N GLY A 33 1.98 10.15 17.83
CA GLY A 33 1.88 9.91 16.39
C GLY A 33 1.02 8.68 16.06
N HIS A 34 1.49 7.86 15.11
CA HIS A 34 0.79 6.64 14.66
C HIS A 34 1.11 5.39 15.50
N ALA A 35 1.54 5.56 16.76
CA ALA A 35 1.82 4.44 17.65
C ALA A 35 0.57 3.59 17.92
N GLY A 36 0.78 2.28 18.05
CA GLY A 36 -0.29 1.33 18.35
C GLY A 36 -1.24 1.03 17.19
N GLY A 37 -0.92 1.45 15.95
CA GLY A 37 -1.81 1.28 14.80
C GLY A 37 -2.18 -0.16 14.46
N THR A 38 -1.40 -1.15 14.92
CA THR A 38 -1.69 -2.59 14.82
C THR A 38 -2.13 -3.23 16.14
N HIS A 39 -2.06 -2.49 17.25
CA HIS A 39 -2.38 -2.94 18.61
C HIS A 39 -3.63 -2.21 19.11
N HIS A 40 -3.49 -1.30 20.08
CA HIS A 40 -4.61 -0.61 20.74
C HIS A 40 -5.32 0.44 19.88
N HIS A 41 -4.79 0.81 18.71
CA HIS A 41 -5.46 1.68 17.72
C HIS A 41 -5.88 0.92 16.45
N ARG A 42 -5.81 -0.41 16.44
CA ARG A 42 -6.09 -1.25 15.27
C ARG A 42 -7.45 -0.99 14.63
N VAL A 43 -8.50 -0.88 15.43
CA VAL A 43 -9.86 -0.64 14.92
C VAL A 43 -9.93 0.66 14.10
N ASN A 44 -9.21 1.70 14.52
CA ASN A 44 -9.19 2.97 13.79
C ASN A 44 -8.51 2.82 12.42
N PHE A 45 -7.38 2.10 12.37
CA PHE A 45 -6.65 1.86 11.13
C PHE A 45 -7.41 0.90 10.20
N ASP A 46 -7.89 -0.24 10.70
CA ASP A 46 -8.63 -1.21 9.88
C ASP A 46 -9.94 -0.62 9.32
N LYS A 47 -10.61 0.26 10.08
CA LYS A 47 -11.90 0.85 9.68
C LYS A 47 -11.77 1.99 8.69
N TYR A 48 -10.90 2.97 8.98
CA TYR A 48 -10.85 4.21 8.20
C TYR A 48 -9.65 4.26 7.25
N HIS A 49 -8.66 3.41 7.47
CA HIS A 49 -7.46 3.35 6.66
C HIS A 49 -7.04 1.90 6.36
N PRO A 50 -7.92 1.09 5.72
CA PRO A 50 -7.69 -0.35 5.52
C PRO A 50 -6.41 -0.65 4.71
N ASP A 51 -5.97 0.29 3.88
CA ASP A 51 -4.75 0.20 3.08
C ASP A 51 -3.60 1.07 3.63
N TYR A 52 -3.71 1.62 4.84
CA TYR A 52 -2.64 2.42 5.47
C TYR A 52 -1.40 1.57 5.71
N PHE A 53 -1.63 0.36 6.20
CA PHE A 53 -0.65 -0.70 6.17
C PHE A 53 -0.73 -1.34 4.76
N GLY A 54 -0.29 -0.57 3.76
CA GLY A 54 -0.60 -0.84 2.36
C GLY A 54 0.17 -1.98 1.71
N LYS A 55 -0.35 -2.40 0.55
CA LYS A 55 0.37 -3.21 -0.43
C LYS A 55 1.32 -2.37 -1.30
N GLN A 56 1.44 -1.04 -1.19
CA GLN A 56 2.29 -0.19 -2.06
C GLN A 56 3.79 -0.22 -1.72
N THR A 57 4.19 -0.61 -0.49
CA THR A 57 5.53 -1.18 -0.24
C THR A 57 5.77 -2.42 -1.13
N ARG A 58 4.71 -3.01 -1.69
CA ARG A 58 4.72 -4.18 -2.58
C ARG A 58 4.40 -3.87 -4.06
N GLU A 59 3.90 -2.68 -4.46
CA GLU A 59 3.41 -2.42 -5.85
C GLU A 59 4.18 -1.36 -6.70
N ASN A 60 4.99 -0.44 -6.14
CA ASN A 60 5.85 0.52 -6.90
C ASN A 60 6.90 -0.13 -7.83
N ALA A 61 6.93 -1.45 -7.91
CA ALA A 61 7.86 -2.23 -8.74
C ALA A 61 7.48 -2.26 -10.23
N THR A 62 6.30 -1.77 -10.64
CA THR A 62 5.82 -2.09 -11.99
C THR A 62 4.96 -0.98 -12.58
N LYS A 63 5.48 -0.29 -13.60
CA LYS A 63 4.87 -0.25 -14.96
C LYS A 63 5.47 0.84 -15.85
N SER A 64 5.95 0.44 -17.04
CA SER A 64 5.87 1.21 -18.30
C SER A 64 5.81 0.29 -19.54
N LYS A 65 5.44 0.87 -20.69
CA LYS A 65 4.79 0.36 -21.94
C LYS A 65 5.49 -0.76 -22.77
N PRO A 66 4.70 -1.59 -23.49
CA PRO A 66 5.05 -2.25 -24.76
C PRO A 66 5.17 -1.55 -26.11
N GLY A 67 5.84 -2.15 -27.11
CA GLY A 67 5.64 -1.85 -28.54
C GLY A 67 6.62 -2.52 -29.50
N ALA A 68 7.86 -2.74 -29.04
CA ALA A 68 8.77 -3.75 -29.57
C ALA A 68 8.77 -4.95 -28.60
N ALA A 69 9.04 -6.18 -29.05
CA ALA A 69 8.95 -7.34 -28.16
C ALA A 69 10.02 -7.25 -27.07
N LEU A 70 9.59 -6.99 -25.83
CA LEU A 70 10.50 -6.78 -24.72
C LEU A 70 11.03 -8.14 -24.25
N ILE A 71 12.35 -8.32 -24.28
CA ILE A 71 13.00 -9.47 -23.67
C ILE A 71 13.16 -9.15 -22.18
N ILE A 72 12.46 -9.88 -21.32
CA ILE A 72 12.52 -9.72 -19.88
C ILE A 72 13.22 -10.94 -19.32
N ASP A 73 14.45 -10.74 -18.85
CA ASP A 73 15.21 -11.79 -18.17
C ASP A 73 14.86 -11.81 -16.68
N GLY A 74 14.00 -12.75 -16.31
CA GLY A 74 13.60 -12.97 -14.93
C GLY A 74 14.77 -13.42 -14.08
N VAL A 75 15.64 -14.29 -14.61
CA VAL A 75 16.78 -14.85 -13.87
C VAL A 75 17.81 -13.76 -13.57
N GLN A 76 18.14 -12.91 -14.55
CA GLN A 76 19.05 -11.78 -14.34
C GLN A 76 18.47 -10.75 -13.36
N SER A 77 17.14 -10.63 -13.31
CA SER A 77 16.44 -9.82 -12.30
C SER A 77 16.26 -10.54 -10.96
N GLY A 78 16.75 -11.78 -10.81
CA GLY A 78 16.72 -12.58 -9.58
C GLY A 78 15.46 -13.44 -9.36
N TYR A 79 14.57 -13.52 -10.33
CA TYR A 79 13.33 -14.29 -10.28
C TYR A 79 13.42 -15.59 -11.09
N TYR A 80 13.13 -16.72 -10.44
CA TYR A 80 13.26 -18.05 -11.05
C TYR A 80 11.96 -18.66 -11.58
N LYS A 81 10.78 -18.22 -11.08
CA LYS A 81 9.49 -18.77 -11.49
C LYS A 81 8.44 -17.69 -11.79
N VAL A 82 7.81 -17.75 -12.96
CA VAL A 82 6.79 -16.77 -13.38
C VAL A 82 5.37 -17.33 -13.27
N LEU A 83 4.48 -16.51 -12.70
CA LEU A 83 3.09 -16.86 -12.40
C LEU A 83 2.09 -15.97 -13.15
N GLY A 84 0.97 -16.54 -13.58
CA GLY A 84 0.05 -15.91 -14.54
C GLY A 84 -1.05 -15.04 -13.95
N LYS A 85 -0.80 -14.29 -12.87
CA LYS A 85 -1.83 -13.41 -12.28
C LYS A 85 -1.88 -12.07 -13.02
N GLY A 86 -3.09 -11.56 -13.28
CA GLY A 86 -3.29 -10.31 -14.03
C GLY A 86 -3.37 -10.51 -15.54
N LYS A 87 -3.36 -9.40 -16.28
CA LYS A 87 -3.49 -9.36 -17.75
C LYS A 87 -2.19 -8.86 -18.36
N LEU A 88 -1.73 -9.54 -19.41
CA LEU A 88 -0.58 -9.11 -20.19
C LEU A 88 -1.02 -8.08 -21.26
N PRO A 89 -0.16 -7.11 -21.61
CA PRO A 89 -0.42 -6.22 -22.72
C PRO A 89 -0.48 -7.02 -24.04
N LYS A 90 -1.25 -6.55 -25.03
CA LYS A 90 -1.39 -7.18 -26.36
C LYS A 90 -0.16 -6.95 -27.24
N GLN A 91 1.03 -7.05 -26.67
CA GLN A 91 2.30 -6.97 -27.35
C GLN A 91 3.08 -8.25 -27.10
N PRO A 92 3.83 -8.73 -28.09
CA PRO A 92 4.67 -9.90 -27.92
C PRO A 92 5.76 -9.63 -26.87
N VAL A 93 6.01 -10.59 -25.97
CA VAL A 93 7.04 -10.50 -24.91
C VAL A 93 7.76 -11.83 -24.80
N ILE A 94 9.09 -11.80 -24.63
CA ILE A 94 9.90 -13.01 -24.39
C ILE A 94 10.35 -13.01 -22.93
N LEU A 95 9.95 -14.02 -22.16
CA LEU A 95 10.26 -14.13 -20.73
C LEU A 95 11.23 -15.28 -20.49
N LYS A 96 12.40 -14.98 -19.92
CA LYS A 96 13.39 -16.00 -19.53
C LYS A 96 13.28 -16.31 -18.05
N ALA A 97 12.94 -17.56 -17.71
CA ALA A 97 12.91 -18.03 -16.32
C ALA A 97 13.01 -19.56 -16.25
N LYS A 98 13.53 -20.08 -15.14
CA LYS A 98 13.74 -21.54 -14.99
C LYS A 98 12.43 -22.33 -14.90
N PHE A 99 11.36 -21.74 -14.35
CA PHE A 99 10.08 -22.41 -14.20
C PHE A 99 8.91 -21.48 -14.55
N PHE A 100 7.86 -22.02 -15.16
CA PHE A 100 6.62 -21.30 -15.39
C PHE A 100 5.42 -22.07 -14.84
N SER A 101 4.37 -21.35 -14.45
CA SER A 101 3.07 -21.98 -14.17
C SER A 101 2.25 -22.10 -15.45
N ARG A 102 1.39 -23.12 -15.54
CA ARG A 102 0.55 -23.38 -16.73
C ARG A 102 -0.23 -22.14 -17.19
N ARG A 103 -0.88 -21.45 -16.25
CA ARG A 103 -1.63 -20.20 -16.53
C ARG A 103 -0.75 -19.06 -17.03
N ALA A 104 0.53 -19.03 -16.67
CA ALA A 104 1.47 -18.02 -17.17
C ALA A 104 1.85 -18.32 -18.61
N GLU A 105 2.20 -19.56 -18.92
CA GLU A 105 2.57 -19.98 -20.27
C GLU A 105 1.44 -19.76 -21.28
N GLU A 106 0.22 -20.18 -20.92
CA GLU A 106 -0.99 -19.98 -21.73
C GLU A 106 -1.19 -18.50 -22.07
N LYS A 107 -0.98 -17.61 -21.08
CA LYS A 107 -1.14 -16.17 -21.27
C LYS A 107 -0.03 -15.53 -22.10
N ILE A 108 1.21 -15.98 -21.92
CA ILE A 108 2.37 -15.46 -22.66
C ILE A 108 2.25 -15.84 -24.14
N LYS A 109 1.91 -17.11 -24.42
CA LYS A 109 1.65 -17.58 -25.79
C LYS A 109 0.42 -16.89 -26.39
N GLY A 110 -0.62 -16.64 -25.58
CA GLY A 110 -1.84 -15.95 -26.01
C GLY A 110 -1.65 -14.50 -26.45
N VAL A 111 -0.57 -13.82 -26.04
CA VAL A 111 -0.23 -12.46 -26.52
C VAL A 111 0.84 -12.46 -27.62
N GLY A 112 1.17 -13.63 -28.18
CA GLY A 112 2.21 -13.78 -29.20
C GLY A 112 3.65 -13.76 -28.64
N GLY A 113 3.79 -13.93 -27.32
CA GLY A 113 5.09 -14.05 -26.65
C GLY A 113 5.57 -15.50 -26.53
N ALA A 114 6.81 -15.68 -26.07
CA ALA A 114 7.43 -16.99 -25.89
C ALA A 114 8.04 -17.16 -24.49
N PRO A 115 7.74 -18.26 -23.76
CA PRO A 115 8.49 -18.64 -22.57
C PRO A 115 9.83 -19.27 -22.99
N ALA A 116 10.91 -18.75 -22.44
CA ALA A 116 12.25 -19.28 -22.62
C ALA A 116 12.76 -19.82 -21.26
N PHE A 117 13.22 -21.06 -21.24
CA PHE A 117 13.72 -21.74 -20.04
C PHE A 117 15.21 -21.49 -19.83
#